data_AF-F0G8K9-F1
#
_entry.id   AF-F0G8K9-F1
#
_cell.length_a   1.000
_cell.length_b   1.000
_cell.length_c   1.000
_cell.angle_alpha   90.00
_cell.angle_beta   90.00
_cell.angle_gamma   90.00
#
_symmetry.space_group_name_H-M   'P 1'
#
loop_
_entity.id
_entity.type
_entity.pdbx_description
1 polymer ?
#
loop_
_entity_poly.entity_id
_entity_poly.type
_entity_poly.pdbx_seq_one_letter_code
_entity_poly.pdbx_strand_id
1 'polypeptide(L)'
;MSRKPLVDPRRVREEIAQSAARLIAEDGLDYAAAKRKAARQLLGDSRVAGEWLPDNDLIEEELREYLALFQSDTQPDELRDLREIALDWMRRLAEFNPYVTGAVLNGTANVHSDIHLQTFTDNPKDVAIYLLNQNVQYDVSETRH
;
A
#
# COMPACT_ATOMS: atom_id res chain seq x y z
N MET A 1 10.96 32.76 -29.03
CA MET A 1 11.19 32.58 -27.59
C MET A 1 10.29 31.45 -27.12
N SER A 2 10.86 30.29 -26.78
CA SER A 2 10.06 29.13 -26.36
C SER A 2 9.50 29.39 -24.96
N ARG A 3 8.17 29.41 -24.84
CA ARG A 3 7.46 29.68 -23.60
C ARG A 3 7.69 28.49 -22.66
N LYS A 4 8.64 28.63 -21.74
CA LYS A 4 8.91 27.63 -20.68
C LYS A 4 7.56 27.32 -20.01
N PRO A 5 7.16 26.04 -19.87
CA PRO A 5 5.88 25.72 -19.23
C PRO A 5 5.87 26.33 -17.82
N LEU A 6 4.76 27.00 -17.45
CA LEU A 6 4.62 27.73 -16.18
C LEU A 6 4.65 26.82 -14.95
N VAL A 7 4.68 25.50 -15.13
CA VAL A 7 4.59 24.48 -14.09
C VAL A 7 5.66 23.43 -14.37
N ASP A 8 6.53 23.15 -13.39
CA ASP A 8 7.55 22.10 -13.49
C ASP A 8 6.90 20.73 -13.21
N PRO A 9 6.89 19.81 -14.18
CA PRO A 9 6.29 18.48 -14.01
C PRO A 9 6.87 17.69 -12.83
N ARG A 10 8.14 17.92 -12.47
CA ARG A 10 8.77 17.25 -11.31
C ARG A 10 8.17 17.73 -10.00
N ARG A 11 8.04 19.03 -9.83
CA ARG A 11 7.44 19.62 -8.64
C ARG A 11 5.99 19.16 -8.45
N VAL A 12 5.21 19.12 -9.52
CA VAL A 12 3.83 18.61 -9.43
C VAL A 12 3.80 17.13 -9.06
N ARG A 13 4.74 16.34 -9.58
CA ARG A 13 4.85 14.93 -9.22
C ARG A 13 5.11 14.74 -7.72
N GLU A 14 6.02 15.52 -7.15
CA GLU A 14 6.31 15.55 -5.71
C GLU A 14 5.08 15.97 -4.90
N GLU A 15 4.38 17.04 -5.31
CA GLU A 15 3.15 17.49 -4.63
C GLU A 15 2.03 16.42 -4.69
N ILE A 16 1.89 15.70 -5.81
CA ILE A 16 0.97 14.56 -5.93
C ILE A 16 1.41 13.41 -5.02
N ALA A 17 2.71 13.12 -4.93
CA ALA A 17 3.23 12.05 -4.07
C ALA A 17 2.97 12.34 -2.59
N GLN A 18 3.27 13.55 -2.12
CA GLN A 18 2.96 14.02 -0.77
C GLN A 18 1.46 13.93 -0.46
N SER A 19 0.62 14.39 -1.39
CA SER A 19 -0.83 14.29 -1.22
C SER A 19 -1.30 12.83 -1.21
N ALA A 20 -0.72 11.96 -2.02
CA ALA A 20 -1.06 10.54 -2.04
C ALA A 20 -0.62 9.82 -0.77
N ALA A 21 0.60 10.09 -0.28
CA ALA A 21 1.12 9.60 0.99
C ALA A 21 0.18 9.94 2.16
N ARG A 22 -0.27 11.19 2.24
CA ARG A 22 -1.25 11.61 3.24
C ARG A 22 -2.56 10.84 3.15
N LEU A 23 -3.10 10.64 1.94
CA LEU A 23 -4.32 9.87 1.73
C LEU A 23 -4.16 8.39 2.13
N ILE A 24 -2.98 7.81 1.95
CA ILE A 24 -2.70 6.44 2.42
C ILE A 24 -2.65 6.43 3.95
N ALA A 25 -1.90 7.36 4.55
CA ALA A 25 -1.68 7.42 5.99
C ALA A 25 -2.95 7.74 6.81
N GLU A 26 -3.80 8.64 6.32
CA GLU A 26 -4.98 9.13 7.06
C GLU A 26 -6.29 8.46 6.63
N ASP A 27 -6.46 8.18 5.33
CA ASP A 27 -7.73 7.67 4.80
C ASP A 27 -7.68 6.16 4.48
N GLY A 28 -6.52 5.51 4.58
CA GLY A 28 -6.38 4.08 4.28
C GLY A 28 -6.56 3.72 2.81
N LEU A 29 -6.34 4.67 1.88
CA LEU A 29 -6.49 4.40 0.46
C LEU A 29 -5.37 3.48 -0.06
N ASP A 30 -5.69 2.63 -1.02
CA ASP A 30 -4.67 1.93 -1.80
C ASP A 30 -3.85 2.91 -2.67
N TYR A 31 -2.64 2.52 -3.07
CA TYR A 31 -1.73 3.35 -3.87
C TYR A 31 -2.36 3.91 -5.14
N ALA A 32 -3.15 3.11 -5.86
CA ALA A 32 -3.75 3.51 -7.12
C ALA A 32 -4.92 4.50 -6.90
N ALA A 33 -5.72 4.29 -5.87
CA ALA A 33 -6.79 5.19 -5.45
C ALA A 33 -6.22 6.51 -4.92
N ALA A 34 -5.20 6.45 -4.05
CA ALA A 34 -4.52 7.62 -3.50
C ALA A 34 -3.89 8.47 -4.62
N LYS A 35 -3.12 7.84 -5.52
CA LYS A 35 -2.50 8.51 -6.68
C LYS A 35 -3.53 9.19 -7.58
N ARG A 36 -4.64 8.51 -7.89
CA ARG A 36 -5.72 9.07 -8.72
C ARG A 36 -6.45 10.23 -8.01
N LYS A 37 -6.72 10.10 -6.70
CA LYS A 37 -7.39 11.13 -5.90
C LYS A 37 -6.51 12.37 -5.75
N ALA A 38 -5.24 12.19 -5.41
CA ALA A 38 -4.24 13.25 -5.31
C ALA A 38 -4.06 14.00 -6.64
N ALA A 39 -3.86 13.27 -7.75
CA ALA A 39 -3.72 13.89 -9.07
C ALA A 39 -4.96 14.72 -9.45
N ARG A 40 -6.16 14.22 -9.15
CA ARG A 40 -7.42 14.95 -9.39
C ARG A 40 -7.54 16.21 -8.52
N GLN A 41 -7.14 16.14 -7.26
CA GLN A 41 -7.18 17.29 -6.35
C GLN A 41 -6.27 18.43 -6.83
N LEU A 42 -5.10 18.11 -7.41
CA LEU A 42 -4.13 19.11 -7.85
C LEU A 42 -4.37 19.59 -9.29
N LEU A 43 -4.74 18.70 -10.22
CA LEU A 43 -4.82 18.98 -11.65
C LEU A 43 -6.26 19.08 -12.20
N GLY A 44 -7.26 18.80 -11.37
CA GLY A 44 -8.66 18.70 -11.77
C GLY A 44 -8.97 17.45 -12.60
N ASP A 45 -10.12 17.44 -13.29
CA ASP A 45 -10.59 16.29 -14.07
C ASP A 45 -9.93 16.15 -15.47
N SER A 46 -8.81 16.84 -15.70
CA SER A 46 -8.07 16.72 -16.97
C SER A 46 -7.31 15.40 -17.04
N ARG A 47 -7.19 14.81 -18.23
CA ARG A 47 -6.32 13.64 -18.45
C ARG A 47 -4.87 14.01 -18.11
N VAL A 48 -4.37 13.48 -16.99
CA VAL A 48 -3.00 13.68 -16.53
C VAL A 48 -2.07 12.77 -17.34
N ALA A 49 -1.10 13.36 -18.03
CA ALA A 49 -0.08 12.57 -18.72
C ALA A 49 0.82 11.85 -17.70
N GLY A 50 1.34 10.67 -18.05
CA GLY A 50 2.13 9.84 -17.13
C GLY A 50 3.37 10.53 -16.55
N GLU A 51 3.93 11.51 -17.26
CA GLU A 51 5.08 12.32 -16.79
C GLU A 51 4.78 13.16 -15.53
N TRP A 52 3.51 13.38 -15.21
CA TRP A 52 3.07 14.15 -14.04
C TRP A 52 2.75 13.24 -12.84
N LEU A 53 2.65 11.93 -13.06
CA LEU A 53 2.25 10.98 -12.02
C LEU A 53 3.50 10.40 -11.33
N PRO A 54 3.49 10.29 -9.99
CA PRO A 54 4.56 9.60 -9.27
C PRO A 54 4.49 8.08 -9.52
N ASP A 55 5.64 7.42 -9.44
CA ASP A 55 5.70 5.98 -9.27
C ASP A 55 5.33 5.59 -7.83
N ASN A 56 5.30 4.28 -7.54
CA ASN A 56 4.96 3.83 -6.20
C ASN A 56 6.11 4.04 -5.22
N ASP A 57 7.36 3.98 -5.69
CA ASP A 57 8.55 4.17 -4.87
C ASP A 57 8.59 5.58 -4.27
N LEU A 58 8.32 6.62 -5.08
CA LEU A 58 8.23 7.99 -4.60
C LEU A 58 7.08 8.19 -3.59
N ILE A 59 5.92 7.55 -3.82
CA ILE A 59 4.82 7.61 -2.85
C ILE A 59 5.21 6.91 -1.54
N GLU A 60 5.91 5.78 -1.59
CA GLU A 60 6.35 5.07 -0.39
C GLU A 60 7.35 5.90 0.41
N GLU A 61 8.29 6.58 -0.25
CA GLU A 61 9.26 7.47 0.38
C GLU A 61 8.56 8.62 1.12
N GLU A 62 7.66 9.33 0.43
CA GLU A 62 6.85 10.41 1.01
C GLU A 62 5.94 9.92 2.14
N LEU A 63 5.41 8.69 2.03
CA LEU A 63 4.63 8.06 3.09
C LEU A 63 5.48 7.79 4.32
N ARG A 64 6.70 7.27 4.15
CA ARG A 64 7.63 7.05 5.27
C ARG A 64 7.99 8.35 5.96
N GLU A 65 8.25 9.41 5.19
CA GLU A 65 8.51 10.75 5.74
C GLU A 65 7.30 11.31 6.49
N TYR A 66 6.10 11.20 5.90
CA TYR A 66 4.86 11.64 6.53
C TYR A 66 4.63 10.94 7.87
N LEU A 67 4.77 9.61 7.91
CA LEU A 67 4.60 8.83 9.14
C LEU A 67 5.64 9.22 10.21
N ALA A 68 6.90 9.44 9.83
CA ALA A 68 7.93 9.89 10.76
C ALA A 68 7.64 11.29 11.33
N LEU A 69 7.08 12.18 10.52
CA LEU A 69 6.79 13.56 10.92
C LEU A 69 5.50 13.68 11.76
N PHE A 70 4.46 12.94 11.43
CA PHE A 70 3.11 13.14 11.99
C PHE A 70 2.59 11.98 12.84
N GLN A 71 3.18 10.77 12.72
CA GLN A 71 2.72 9.56 13.41
C GLN A 71 3.87 8.79 14.08
N SER A 72 4.99 9.45 14.40
CA SER A 72 6.16 8.81 14.99
C SER A 72 5.92 8.20 16.37
N ASP A 73 4.94 8.72 17.11
CA ASP A 73 4.59 8.23 18.44
C ASP A 73 3.61 7.05 18.43
N THR A 74 2.93 6.76 17.30
CA THR A 74 1.88 5.74 17.22
C THR A 74 2.20 4.64 16.22
N GLN A 75 2.66 4.99 15.02
CA GLN A 75 2.85 4.04 13.92
C GLN A 75 3.88 2.93 14.23
N PRO A 76 4.99 3.16 14.95
CA PRO A 76 5.92 2.09 15.25
C PRO A 76 5.32 0.95 16.08
N ASP A 77 4.43 1.26 17.03
CA ASP A 77 3.73 0.26 17.83
C ASP A 77 2.67 -0.46 16.99
N GLU A 78 1.88 0.27 16.20
CA GLU A 78 0.91 -0.33 15.26
C GLU A 78 1.58 -1.29 14.26
N LEU A 79 2.72 -0.89 13.71
CA LEU A 79 3.51 -1.72 12.80
C LEU A 79 4.02 -2.99 13.50
N ARG A 80 4.45 -2.90 14.76
CA ARG A 80 4.87 -4.06 15.53
C ARG A 80 3.70 -5.04 15.70
N ASP A 81 2.55 -4.55 16.11
CA ASP A 81 1.37 -5.37 16.35
C ASP A 81 0.92 -6.08 15.06
N LEU A 82 0.90 -5.37 13.93
CA LEU A 82 0.60 -5.97 12.62
C LEU A 82 1.64 -7.01 12.20
N ARG A 83 2.93 -6.80 12.50
CA ARG A 83 4.00 -7.77 12.21
C ARG A 83 3.87 -9.02 13.08
N GLU A 84 3.47 -8.89 14.33
CA GLU A 84 3.23 -10.03 15.22
C GLU A 84 2.04 -10.87 14.72
N ILE A 85 0.95 -10.23 14.29
CA ILE A 85 -0.19 -10.90 13.68
C ILE A 85 0.22 -11.59 12.37
N ALA A 86 0.98 -10.90 11.51
CA ALA A 86 1.48 -11.47 10.26
C ALA A 86 2.35 -12.70 10.52
N LEU A 87 3.24 -12.63 11.52
CA LEU A 87 4.10 -13.75 11.89
C LEU A 87 3.32 -14.95 12.42
N ASP A 88 2.27 -14.72 13.21
CA ASP A 88 1.38 -15.80 13.67
C ASP A 88 0.72 -16.52 12.49
N TRP A 89 0.17 -15.76 11.54
CA TRP A 89 -0.42 -16.32 10.33
C TRP A 89 0.60 -17.02 9.42
N MET A 90 1.81 -16.47 9.28
CA MET A 90 2.89 -17.14 8.54
C MET A 90 3.27 -18.48 9.18
N ARG A 91 3.21 -18.60 10.51
CA ARG A 91 3.45 -19.89 11.19
C ARG A 91 2.31 -20.88 10.96
N ARG A 92 1.06 -20.41 10.97
CA ARG A 92 -0.13 -21.24 10.66
C ARG A 92 -0.06 -21.78 9.23
N LEU A 93 0.24 -20.90 8.28
CA LEU A 93 0.31 -21.22 6.85
C LEU A 93 1.67 -21.78 6.41
N ALA A 94 2.54 -22.20 7.34
CA ALA A 94 3.92 -22.57 7.04
C ALA A 94 4.06 -23.66 5.96
N GLU A 95 3.10 -24.58 5.86
CA GLU A 95 3.07 -25.61 4.80
C GLU A 95 2.89 -25.04 3.39
N PHE A 96 2.41 -23.81 3.26
CA PHE A 96 2.15 -23.13 1.99
C PHE A 96 3.18 -22.04 1.66
N ASN A 97 4.37 -22.07 2.28
CA ASN A 97 5.48 -21.14 2.02
C ASN A 97 5.02 -19.66 2.04
N PRO A 98 4.56 -19.13 3.18
CA PRO A 98 3.98 -17.80 3.23
C PRO A 98 5.06 -16.71 3.25
N TYR A 99 4.82 -15.62 2.52
CA TYR A 99 5.66 -14.42 2.48
C TYR A 99 4.81 -13.18 2.75
N VAL A 100 5.26 -12.34 3.68
CA VAL A 100 4.64 -11.04 3.93
C VAL A 100 5.00 -10.05 2.84
N THR A 101 4.02 -9.25 2.41
CA THR A 101 4.17 -8.24 1.35
C THR A 101 3.43 -6.95 1.74
N GLY A 102 3.58 -5.90 0.94
CA GLY A 102 2.90 -4.62 1.16
C GLY A 102 3.41 -3.84 2.38
N ALA A 103 2.52 -3.07 2.98
CA ALA A 103 2.84 -2.05 4.00
C ALA A 103 3.55 -2.62 5.25
N VAL A 104 3.21 -3.86 5.63
CA VAL A 104 3.81 -4.53 6.79
C VAL A 104 5.28 -4.87 6.55
N LEU A 105 5.61 -5.26 5.31
CA LEU A 105 6.97 -5.57 4.89
C LEU A 105 7.81 -4.29 4.79
N ASN A 106 7.34 -3.29 4.04
CA ASN A 106 8.11 -2.08 3.73
C ASN A 106 8.18 -1.07 4.91
N GLY A 107 7.42 -1.33 5.99
CA GLY A 107 7.44 -0.58 7.23
C GLY A 107 6.54 0.66 7.27
N THR A 108 5.64 0.81 6.29
CA THR A 108 4.68 1.94 6.25
C THR A 108 3.30 1.56 6.79
N ALA A 109 3.11 0.35 7.31
CA ALA A 109 1.81 -0.06 7.85
C ALA A 109 1.43 0.75 9.09
N ASN A 110 0.15 1.07 9.19
CA ASN A 110 -0.50 1.72 10.33
C ASN A 110 -1.89 1.09 10.54
N VAL A 111 -2.72 1.67 11.42
CA VAL A 111 -4.07 1.18 11.74
C VAL A 111 -5.00 0.96 10.53
N HIS A 112 -4.72 1.60 9.38
CA HIS A 112 -5.51 1.45 8.15
C HIS A 112 -4.97 0.38 7.20
N SER A 113 -3.89 -0.30 7.57
CA SER A 113 -3.20 -1.24 6.70
C SER A 113 -3.66 -2.68 6.91
N ASP A 114 -3.97 -3.34 5.80
CA ASP A 114 -4.18 -4.79 5.77
C ASP A 114 -2.85 -5.56 5.80
N ILE A 115 -2.92 -6.80 6.29
CA ILE A 115 -1.81 -7.75 6.23
C ILE A 115 -1.94 -8.56 4.94
N HIS A 116 -0.95 -8.43 4.05
CA HIS A 116 -0.90 -9.19 2.82
C HIS A 116 0.12 -10.33 2.90
N LEU A 117 -0.37 -11.57 2.88
CA LEU A 117 0.46 -12.77 2.78
C LEU A 117 0.28 -13.42 1.41
N GLN A 118 1.40 -13.77 0.78
CA GLN A 118 1.42 -14.58 -0.44
C GLN A 118 1.89 -15.99 -0.11
N THR A 119 1.10 -16.99 -0.49
CA THR A 119 1.43 -18.41 -0.31
C THR A 119 1.74 -19.05 -1.65
N PHE A 120 2.72 -19.95 -1.68
CA PHE A 120 3.13 -20.68 -2.87
C PHE A 120 2.90 -22.18 -2.65
N THR A 121 1.94 -22.73 -3.39
CA THR A 121 1.54 -24.13 -3.36
C THR A 121 1.21 -24.63 -4.77
N ASP A 122 1.40 -25.94 -5.00
CA ASP A 122 1.05 -26.58 -6.27
C ASP A 122 -0.47 -26.63 -6.49
N ASN A 123 -1.26 -26.61 -5.42
CA ASN A 123 -2.71 -26.66 -5.49
C ASN A 123 -3.36 -25.61 -4.56
N PRO A 124 -3.96 -24.54 -5.11
CA PRO A 124 -4.57 -23.48 -4.31
C PRO A 124 -5.78 -23.96 -3.50
N LYS A 125 -6.40 -25.10 -3.85
CA LYS A 125 -7.51 -25.67 -3.07
C LYS A 125 -7.07 -26.15 -1.70
N ASP A 126 -5.81 -26.51 -1.52
CA ASP A 126 -5.30 -27.04 -0.25
C ASP A 126 -5.29 -25.94 0.83
N VAL A 127 -4.99 -24.70 0.44
CA VAL A 127 -5.09 -23.52 1.33
C VAL A 127 -6.54 -23.32 1.78
N ALA A 128 -7.50 -23.39 0.86
CA ALA A 128 -8.92 -23.24 1.18
C ALA A 128 -9.40 -24.34 2.15
N ILE A 129 -9.02 -25.59 1.91
CA ILE A 129 -9.34 -26.73 2.79
C ILE A 129 -8.71 -26.53 4.17
N TYR A 130 -7.46 -26.08 4.24
CA TYR A 130 -6.78 -25.78 5.49
C TYR A 130 -7.56 -24.73 6.30
N LEU A 131 -7.92 -23.60 5.68
CA LEU A 131 -8.67 -22.53 6.35
C LEU A 131 -10.03 -23.04 6.87
N LEU A 132 -10.74 -23.85 6.09
CA LEU A 132 -12.00 -24.49 6.52
C LEU A 132 -11.79 -25.40 7.73
N ASN A 133 -10.77 -26.25 7.72
CA ASN A 133 -10.46 -27.17 8.83
C ASN A 133 -10.10 -26.42 10.11
N GLN A 134 -9.49 -25.25 9.99
CA GLN A 134 -9.19 -24.36 11.12
C GLN A 134 -10.38 -23.48 11.55
N ASN A 135 -11.56 -23.66 10.94
CA ASN A 135 -12.75 -22.82 11.14
C ASN A 135 -12.48 -21.32 10.92
N VAL A 136 -11.60 -21.00 9.97
CA VAL A 136 -11.32 -19.61 9.56
C VAL A 136 -12.35 -19.20 8.51
N GLN A 137 -13.02 -18.07 8.74
CA GLN A 137 -13.87 -17.47 7.72
C GLN A 137 -13.00 -16.78 6.67
N TYR A 138 -13.29 -17.03 5.40
CA TYR A 138 -12.57 -16.44 4.28
C TYR A 138 -13.51 -16.24 3.09
N ASP A 139 -13.18 -15.26 2.27
CA ASP A 139 -13.78 -15.03 0.95
C ASP A 139 -12.75 -15.28 -0.15
N VAL A 140 -13.21 -15.68 -1.33
CA VAL A 140 -12.36 -15.93 -2.50
C VAL A 140 -12.72 -14.99 -3.62
N SER A 141 -11.70 -14.33 -4.17
CA SER A 141 -11.82 -13.50 -5.37
C SER A 141 -10.66 -13.76 -6.32
N GLU A 142 -10.90 -13.65 -7.62
CA GLU A 142 -9.86 -13.71 -8.64
C GLU A 142 -9.56 -12.29 -9.15
N THR A 143 -8.29 -11.92 -9.16
CA THR A 143 -7.81 -10.69 -9.81
C THR A 143 -7.05 -11.07 -11.07
N ARG A 144 -7.35 -10.40 -12.20
CA ARG A 144 -6.59 -10.60 -13.44
C ARG A 144 -5.20 -10.02 -13.26
N HIS A 145 -4.17 -10.84 -13.48
CA HIS A 145 -2.77 -10.42 -13.56
C HIS A 145 -2.48 -9.71 -14.89
#